data_AF-A0A2H4VFL3-F1
#
_entry.id   AF-A0A2H4VFL3-F1
#
_cell.length_a   1.000
_cell.length_b   1.000
_cell.length_c   1.000
_cell.angle_alpha   90.00
_cell.angle_beta   90.00
_cell.angle_gamma   90.00
#
_symmetry.space_group_name_H-M   'P 1'
#
loop_
_entity.id
_entity.type
_entity.pdbx_description
1 polymer ?
#
loop_
_entity_poly.entity_id
_entity_poly.type
_entity_poly.pdbx_seq_one_letter_code
_entity_poly.pdbx_strand_id
1 'polypeptide(L)'
;MLEITVHKIRGHCPVYKEGDRLVFKDPEIDLEETDALCTHALSTILHYTTILEHHWIPLELGLTREGDEEHAYLQCVDPGKPYTNGGTVIFQCRKLEEP
;
A
#
# COMPACT_ATOMS: atom_id res chain seq x y z
N MET A 1 3.05 -6.08 -12.46
CA MET A 1 2.28 -6.35 -11.22
C MET A 1 2.90 -5.65 -10.02
N LEU A 2 2.06 -5.12 -9.14
CA LEU A 2 2.45 -4.50 -7.88
C LEU A 2 1.82 -5.27 -6.71
N GLU A 3 2.64 -5.70 -5.76
CA GLU A 3 2.14 -6.25 -4.50
C GLU A 3 2.24 -5.19 -3.41
N ILE A 4 1.18 -5.06 -2.61
CA ILE A 4 1.11 -4.19 -1.45
C ILE A 4 0.79 -5.05 -0.24
N THR A 5 1.65 -5.01 0.77
CA THR A 5 1.44 -5.69 2.05
C THR A 5 1.10 -4.67 3.13
N VAL A 6 0.15 -5.00 4.00
CA VAL A 6 -0.10 -4.28 5.24
C VAL A 6 1.06 -4.50 6.20
N HIS A 7 2.04 -3.60 6.14
CA HIS A 7 3.30 -3.72 6.87
C HIS A 7 3.15 -3.42 8.36
N LYS A 8 2.40 -2.36 8.71
CA LYS A 8 2.20 -1.98 10.10
C LYS A 8 0.85 -1.30 10.31
N ILE A 9 0.18 -1.63 11.40
CA ILE A 9 -1.00 -0.91 11.89
C ILE A 9 -0.62 -0.16 13.17
N ARG A 10 -0.89 1.15 13.20
CA ARG A 10 -0.71 2.00 14.37
C ARG A 10 -2.08 2.44 14.88
N GLY A 11 -2.53 1.86 15.99
CA GLY A 11 -3.88 2.04 16.50
C GLY A 11 -4.76 0.87 16.08
N HIS A 12 -5.92 1.16 15.48
CA HIS A 12 -6.88 0.13 15.06
C HIS A 12 -7.35 0.35 13.62
N CYS A 13 -7.36 -0.71 12.81
CA CYS A 13 -8.02 -0.74 11.52
C CYS A 13 -9.16 -1.79 11.56
N PRO A 14 -10.39 -1.45 11.15
CA PRO A 14 -11.49 -2.41 11.13
C PRO A 14 -11.50 -3.30 9.87
N VAL A 15 -10.70 -2.97 8.86
CA VAL A 15 -10.65 -3.71 7.59
C VAL A 15 -9.44 -4.62 7.52
N TYR A 16 -8.25 -4.06 7.73
CA TYR A 16 -6.98 -4.76 7.53
C TYR A 16 -6.38 -5.35 8.81
N LYS A 17 -5.54 -6.36 8.64
CA LYS A 17 -4.61 -6.93 9.62
C LYS A 17 -3.18 -6.86 9.07
N GLU A 18 -2.19 -6.83 9.97
CA GLU A 18 -0.78 -6.91 9.56
C GLU A 18 -0.53 -8.21 8.79
N GLY A 19 0.05 -8.09 7.58
CA GLY A 19 0.28 -9.19 6.65
C GLY A 19 -0.77 -9.35 5.55
N ASP A 20 -1.94 -8.69 5.63
CA ASP A 20 -2.91 -8.71 4.52
C ASP A 20 -2.26 -8.16 3.23
N ARG A 21 -2.61 -8.77 2.10
CA ARG A 21 -2.05 -8.46 0.78
C ARG A 21 -3.09 -7.85 -0.14
N LEU A 22 -2.62 -6.99 -1.03
CA LEU A 22 -3.34 -6.47 -2.18
C LEU A 22 -2.44 -6.61 -3.41
N VAL A 23 -3.00 -7.09 -4.52
CA VAL A 23 -2.26 -7.26 -5.77
C VAL A 23 -2.92 -6.47 -6.89
N PHE A 24 -2.13 -5.62 -7.53
CA PHE A 24 -2.55 -4.82 -8.67
C PHE A 24 -1.83 -5.34 -9.92
N LYS A 25 -2.60 -5.46 -10.99
CA LYS A 25 -2.14 -5.79 -12.32
C LYS A 25 -2.81 -4.81 -13.27
N ASP A 26 -2.21 -3.63 -13.42
CA ASP A 26 -2.80 -2.49 -14.12
C ASP A 26 -3.57 -2.90 -15.39
N PRO A 27 -4.86 -2.51 -15.52
CA PRO A 27 -5.65 -1.65 -14.63
C PRO A 27 -6.45 -2.41 -13.55
N GLU A 28 -6.25 -3.71 -13.41
CA GLU A 28 -7.06 -4.60 -12.58
C GLU A 28 -6.51 -4.74 -11.15
N ILE A 29 -7.41 -5.01 -10.21
CA ILE A 29 -7.05 -5.53 -8.88
C ILE A 29 -7.29 -7.03 -8.94
N ASP A 30 -6.27 -7.82 -8.63
CA ASP A 30 -6.40 -9.26 -8.54
C ASP A 30 -7.16 -9.60 -7.25
N LEU A 31 -8.43 -10.01 -7.40
CA LEU A 31 -9.30 -10.32 -6.29
C LEU A 31 -9.01 -11.69 -5.67
N GLU A 32 -8.28 -12.58 -6.35
CA GLU A 32 -7.91 -13.89 -5.81
C GLU A 32 -6.72 -13.76 -4.85
N GLU A 33 -5.78 -12.86 -5.16
CA GLU A 33 -4.58 -12.60 -4.33
C GLU A 33 -4.73 -11.39 -3.37
N THR A 34 -5.90 -10.73 -3.35
CA THR A 34 -6.19 -9.60 -2.46
C THR A 34 -7.07 -10.03 -1.28
N ASP A 35 -6.55 -9.89 -0.05
CA ASP A 35 -7.22 -10.34 1.17
C ASP A 35 -8.38 -9.42 1.60
N ALA A 36 -8.23 -8.11 1.40
CA ALA A 36 -9.23 -7.12 1.77
C ALA A 36 -9.12 -5.83 0.94
N LEU A 37 -10.23 -5.10 0.85
CA LEU A 37 -10.29 -3.79 0.20
C LEU A 37 -10.94 -2.76 1.11
N CYS A 38 -10.22 -1.68 1.39
CA CYS A 38 -10.73 -0.51 2.10
C CYS A 38 -10.86 0.68 1.14
N THR A 39 -12.08 1.18 0.93
CA THR A 39 -12.35 2.34 0.08
C THR A 39 -11.59 3.60 0.51
N HIS A 40 -11.30 3.77 1.80
CA HIS A 40 -10.49 4.87 2.30
C HIS A 40 -8.98 4.70 2.01
N ALA A 41 -8.48 3.46 1.97
CA ALA A 41 -7.07 3.22 1.64
C ALA A 41 -6.82 3.35 0.13
N LEU A 42 -7.81 2.96 -0.69
CA LEU A 42 -7.73 3.05 -2.14
C LEU A 42 -7.43 4.47 -2.63
N SER A 43 -7.91 5.53 -1.96
CA SER A 43 -7.60 6.90 -2.38
C SER A 43 -6.11 7.22 -2.40
N THR A 44 -5.34 6.70 -1.43
CA THR A 44 -3.88 6.88 -1.40
C THR A 44 -3.19 5.90 -2.35
N ILE A 45 -3.62 4.63 -2.34
CA ILE A 45 -2.97 3.57 -3.13
C ILE A 45 -3.07 3.86 -4.63
N LEU A 46 -4.26 4.22 -5.11
CA LEU A 46 -4.51 4.49 -6.53
C LEU A 46 -3.74 5.70 -7.07
N HIS A 47 -3.28 6.61 -6.20
CA HIS A 47 -2.46 7.73 -6.62
C HIS A 47 -1.08 7.30 -7.14
N TYR A 48 -0.55 6.17 -6.64
CA TYR A 48 0.81 5.72 -6.92
C TYR A 48 0.89 4.41 -7.70
N THR A 49 -0.17 3.61 -7.75
CA THR A 49 -0.15 2.28 -8.39
C THR A 49 0.38 2.31 -9.82
N THR A 50 -0.18 3.16 -10.69
CA THR A 50 0.23 3.19 -12.11
C THR A 50 1.71 3.58 -12.27
N ILE A 51 2.19 4.62 -11.59
CA ILE A 51 3.59 5.04 -11.74
C ILE A 51 4.57 4.02 -11.16
N LEU A 52 4.25 3.42 -10.01
CA LEU A 52 5.09 2.41 -9.37
C LEU A 52 5.13 1.12 -10.19
N GLU A 53 3.99 0.67 -10.73
CA GLU A 53 3.93 -0.53 -11.54
C GLU A 53 4.72 -0.40 -12.84
N HIS A 54 4.58 0.72 -13.57
CA HIS A 54 5.25 0.91 -14.86
C HIS A 54 6.74 1.23 -14.70
N HIS A 55 7.10 2.18 -13.84
CA HIS A 55 8.46 2.74 -13.81
C HIS A 55 9.29 2.39 -12.57
N TRP A 56 8.67 1.94 -11.48
CA TRP A 56 9.34 1.65 -10.19
C TRP A 56 10.43 2.66 -9.80
N ILE A 57 9.99 3.86 -9.40
CA ILE A 57 10.87 4.98 -8.99
C ILE A 57 10.57 5.47 -7.57
N PRO A 58 10.53 4.59 -6.54
CA PRO A 58 10.06 4.97 -5.21
C PRO A 58 10.96 6.02 -4.53
N LEU A 59 12.26 6.01 -4.80
CA LEU A 59 13.21 6.98 -4.22
C LEU A 59 12.96 8.39 -4.77
N GLU A 60 12.79 8.53 -6.09
CA GLU A 60 12.50 9.82 -6.74
C GLU A 60 11.16 10.41 -6.28
N LEU A 61 10.18 9.54 -6.02
CA LEU A 61 8.87 9.93 -5.50
C LEU A 61 8.86 10.23 -3.99
N GLY A 62 9.99 10.04 -3.28
CA GLY A 62 10.08 10.24 -1.84
C GLY A 62 9.28 9.21 -1.02
N LEU A 63 9.00 8.04 -1.59
CA LEU A 63 8.25 6.96 -0.96
C LEU A 63 9.15 5.94 -0.24
N THR A 64 10.47 6.10 -0.35
CA THR A 64 11.45 5.28 0.35
C THR A 64 12.71 6.09 0.66
N ARG A 65 13.74 5.43 1.18
CA ARG A 65 15.04 5.98 1.57
C ARG A 65 16.15 5.28 0.80
N GLU A 66 17.31 5.92 0.69
CA GLU A 66 18.51 5.32 0.09
C GLU A 66 18.85 3.98 0.79
N GLY A 67 19.12 2.95 -0.01
CA GLY A 67 19.36 1.57 0.44
C GLY A 67 18.10 0.73 0.68
N ASP A 68 16.90 1.23 0.37
CA ASP A 68 15.61 0.53 0.46
C ASP A 68 14.76 0.73 -0.82
N GLU A 69 15.42 0.85 -1.98
CA GLU A 69 14.81 1.17 -3.29
C GLU A 69 13.92 0.04 -3.84
N GLU A 70 14.04 -1.17 -3.30
CA GLU A 70 13.16 -2.31 -3.60
C GLU A 70 11.78 -2.19 -2.95
N HIS A 71 11.58 -1.18 -2.09
CA HIS A 71 10.31 -0.93 -1.42
C HIS A 71 9.82 0.50 -1.64
N ALA A 72 8.50 0.67 -1.60
CA ALA A 72 7.83 1.95 -1.43
C ALA A 72 6.90 1.88 -0.22
N TYR A 73 6.68 2.99 0.49
CA TYR A 73 5.79 3.01 1.64
C TYR A 73 4.68 4.04 1.46
N LEU A 74 3.45 3.60 1.70
CA LEU A 74 2.25 4.44 1.64
C LEU A 74 1.54 4.41 3.00
N GLN A 75 0.75 5.44 3.30
CA GLN A 75 -0.07 5.45 4.52
C GLN A 75 -1.56 5.61 4.19
N CYS A 76 -2.43 4.95 4.95
CA CYS A 76 -3.86 5.22 4.88
C CYS A 76 -4.19 6.58 5.51
N VAL A 77 -5.36 7.12 5.15
CA VAL A 77 -5.77 8.49 5.48
C VAL A 77 -6.27 8.69 6.90
N ASP A 78 -6.54 7.62 7.66
CA ASP A 78 -7.06 7.75 9.03
C ASP A 78 -5.93 8.21 9.99
N PRO A 79 -6.05 9.41 10.59
CA PRO A 79 -5.02 9.96 11.45
C PRO A 79 -4.93 9.28 12.83
N GLY A 80 -5.94 8.50 13.23
CA GLY A 80 -6.03 7.92 14.56
C GLY A 80 -6.30 8.94 15.67
N LYS A 81 -6.03 8.55 16.92
CA LYS A 81 -6.27 9.38 18.12
C LYS A 81 -5.36 10.62 18.14
N PRO A 82 -5.86 11.78 18.62
CA PRO A 82 -7.15 11.99 19.29
C PRO A 82 -8.34 12.26 18.33
N TYR A 83 -8.13 12.24 17.02
CA TYR A 83 -9.14 12.68 16.05
C TYR A 83 -10.14 11.59 15.68
N THR A 84 -9.71 10.33 15.65
CA THR A 84 -10.56 9.16 15.44
C THR A 84 -10.22 8.08 16.47
N ASN A 85 -11.10 7.09 16.61
CA ASN A 85 -10.82 5.87 17.38
C ASN A 85 -10.06 4.80 16.57
N GLY A 86 -9.82 5.06 15.29
CA GLY A 86 -9.10 4.19 14.39
C GLY A 86 -7.59 4.35 14.53
N GLY A 87 -6.90 4.30 13.41
CA GLY A 87 -5.46 4.32 13.33
C GLY A 87 -4.99 4.28 11.89
N THR A 88 -3.69 4.54 11.70
CA THR A 88 -3.09 4.54 10.36
C THR A 88 -2.52 3.17 10.02
N VAL A 89 -2.60 2.82 8.74
CA VAL A 89 -2.00 1.63 8.16
C VAL A 89 -0.84 2.08 7.29
N ILE A 90 0.34 1.54 7.56
CA ILE A 90 1.51 1.68 6.69
C ILE A 90 1.53 0.47 5.77
N PHE A 91 1.47 0.75 4.48
CA PHE A 91 1.61 -0.23 3.41
C PHE A 91 3.06 -0.26 2.94
N GLN A 92 3.56 -1.44 2.63
CA GLN A 92 4.82 -1.63 1.91
C GLN A 92 4.50 -2.20 0.54
N CYS A 93 4.94 -1.52 -0.50
CA CYS A 93 4.78 -1.93 -1.88
C CYS A 93 6.08 -2.53 -2.40
N ARG A 94 5.98 -3.49 -3.31
CA ARG A 94 7.09 -3.99 -4.13
C ARG A 94 6.61 -4.31 -5.53
N LYS A 95 7.48 -4.14 -6.52
CA LYS A 95 7.21 -4.59 -7.88
C LYS A 95 7.44 -6.09 -7.97
N LEU A 96 6.48 -6.81 -8.53
CA LEU A 96 6.67 -8.22 -8.89
C LEU A 96 7.18 -8.28 -10.32
N GLU A 97 8.20 -9.09 -10.57
CA GLU A 97 8.62 -9.44 -11.93
C GLU A 97 7.47 -10.19 -12.62
N GLU A 98 7.18 -9.82 -13.87
CA GLU A 98 6.26 -10.62 -14.69
C GLU A 98 7.00 -11.91 -15.12
N PRO A 99 6.33 -13.07 -15.07
CA PRO A 99 6.92 -14.33 -15.51
C PRO A 99 7.24 -14.36 -17.02
#